data_AF-K6AMZ7-F1
#
_entry.id   AF-K6AMZ7-F1
#
_cell.length_a   1.000
_cell.length_b   1.000
_cell.length_c   1.000
_cell.angle_alpha   90.00
_cell.angle_beta   90.00
_cell.angle_gamma   90.00
#
_symmetry.space_group_name_H-M   'P 1'
#
loop_
_entity.id
_entity.type
_entity.pdbx_description
1 polymer ?
#
loop_
_entity_poly.entity_id
_entity_poly.type
_entity_poly.pdbx_seq_one_letter_code
_entity_poly.pdbx_strand_id
1 'polypeptide(L)'
;MKTICLYFEIHQIIHLKRYRCFDIGTDHYYYDDYENERSISDIAARSYIPALTTLLEMAKENGGAFKVAFSISGVAMEQLEVYAPRVIELLHQLNDTGCCEFLCEPYSHGLSSLANEECFREEVDRMKKKIKQVFGQTPKVFRNSSLIYSNEIGALVASMGFKGMLTEGAKHVLGWKSAHYLYHCAYNPNLKLLLRDFKLSDDISLRFSNSSWSEYPLFADKYMDWIAAFPEEEQVINIFMELGALGIAQPLSSNILSFIKALPACAKERGITFSTPTDIVTKLKSVDQVDVPYPMSWIDEERDISCWLGNVMQREAFNKLYSVAERVHLCDDRRIKQDWDYLQASNNFRFMTTKNTGIWLNRGIYDSPYDAFTNYMNILGDFISRVNALYPIDVDNEELNSLLTTIKNQGIEIETLQKEVDKLKKKAAKKKQ
;
A
#
# COMPACT_ATOMS: atom_id res chain seq x y z
N MET A 1 -15.94 1.73 -25.88
CA MET A 1 -16.69 1.27 -24.69
C MET A 1 -15.93 1.71 -23.45
N LYS A 2 -16.60 2.36 -22.51
CA LYS A 2 -16.00 2.83 -21.27
C LYS A 2 -15.94 1.71 -20.24
N THR A 3 -14.90 1.71 -19.41
CA THR A 3 -14.76 0.77 -18.29
C THR A 3 -14.36 1.50 -17.02
N ILE A 4 -14.97 1.09 -15.91
CA ILE A 4 -14.59 1.49 -14.57
C ILE A 4 -13.53 0.52 -14.05
N CYS A 5 -12.45 1.08 -13.52
CA CYS A 5 -11.47 0.36 -12.72
C CYS A 5 -11.71 0.73 -11.26
N LEU A 6 -12.48 -0.08 -10.55
CA LEU A 6 -12.76 0.12 -9.13
C LEU A 6 -11.71 -0.62 -8.30
N TYR A 7 -11.01 0.11 -7.43
CA TYR A 7 -10.02 -0.50 -6.55
C TYR A 7 -9.96 0.15 -5.18
N PHE A 8 -9.62 -0.66 -4.18
CA PHE A 8 -9.57 -0.24 -2.79
C PHE A 8 -8.20 -0.47 -2.17
N GLU A 9 -7.86 0.35 -1.18
CA GLU A 9 -6.75 0.11 -0.27
C GLU A 9 -7.26 -0.41 1.08
N ILE A 10 -6.58 -1.42 1.61
CA ILE A 10 -6.70 -1.88 3.00
C ILE A 10 -5.35 -1.67 3.67
N HIS A 11 -5.25 -0.59 4.43
CA HIS A 11 -4.09 -0.29 5.26
C HIS A 11 -4.56 0.08 6.66
N GLN A 12 -3.88 -0.47 7.67
CA GLN A 12 -3.94 -0.07 9.07
C GLN A 12 -2.53 -0.12 9.63
N ILE A 13 -2.24 0.82 10.51
CA ILE A 13 -0.92 0.96 11.13
C ILE A 13 -0.80 0.06 12.35
N ILE A 14 0.44 -0.23 12.74
CA ILE A 14 0.70 -0.65 14.12
C ILE A 14 0.82 0.60 14.97
N HIS A 15 -0.09 0.78 15.91
CA HIS A 15 -0.08 1.87 16.87
C HIS A 15 1.14 1.77 17.77
N LEU A 16 1.89 2.85 17.81
CA LEU A 16 3.01 3.00 18.73
C LEU A 16 2.47 3.44 20.09
N LYS A 17 2.95 2.82 21.16
CA LYS A 17 2.64 3.22 22.53
C LYS A 17 3.33 4.55 22.86
N ARG A 18 2.89 5.18 23.96
CA ARG A 18 3.62 6.32 24.52
C ARG A 18 5.01 5.86 24.98
N TYR A 19 6.05 6.50 24.47
CA TYR A 19 7.44 6.15 24.67
C TYR A 19 8.25 7.40 25.03
N ARG A 20 8.81 7.41 26.23
CA ARG A 20 9.52 8.53 26.84
C ARG A 20 11.02 8.33 26.72
N CYS A 21 11.78 9.41 26.91
CA CYS A 21 13.24 9.34 26.87
C CYS A 21 13.85 8.37 27.90
N PHE A 22 13.17 8.14 29.04
CA PHE A 22 13.61 7.20 30.07
C PHE A 22 13.43 5.73 29.68
N ASP A 23 12.60 5.44 28.67
CA ASP A 23 12.35 4.07 28.21
C ASP A 23 13.49 3.58 27.29
N ILE A 24 14.23 4.52 26.68
CA ILE A 24 15.37 4.24 25.78
C ILE A 24 16.42 3.39 26.50
N GLY A 25 16.81 2.27 25.90
CA GLY A 25 17.79 1.32 26.42
C GLY A 25 17.24 0.36 27.48
N THR A 26 15.97 0.50 27.88
CA THR A 26 15.34 -0.36 28.91
C THR A 26 14.12 -1.12 28.40
N ASP A 27 13.34 -0.51 27.52
CA ASP A 27 12.13 -1.10 26.94
C ASP A 27 12.21 -1.09 25.41
N HIS A 28 12.31 -2.28 24.82
CA HIS A 28 12.44 -2.47 23.37
C HIS A 28 11.12 -2.85 22.70
N TYR A 29 9.99 -2.75 23.42
CA TYR A 29 8.66 -3.01 22.87
C TYR A 29 7.92 -1.71 22.60
N TYR A 30 7.60 -1.40 21.35
CA TYR A 30 7.10 -0.07 20.98
C TYR A 30 5.58 0.01 20.75
N TYR A 31 4.85 -1.09 20.85
CA TYR A 31 3.49 -1.19 20.32
C TYR A 31 2.41 -1.13 21.39
N ASP A 32 1.24 -0.60 20.99
CA ASP A 32 0.03 -0.61 21.80
C ASP A 32 -0.92 -1.71 21.32
N ASP A 33 -0.78 -2.90 21.88
CA ASP A 33 -1.54 -4.09 21.47
C ASP A 33 -3.04 -3.93 21.65
N TYR A 34 -3.45 -3.21 22.71
CA TYR A 34 -4.86 -2.95 22.97
C TYR A 34 -5.46 -2.05 21.88
N GLU A 35 -4.77 -0.96 21.51
CA GLU A 35 -5.23 -0.08 20.45
C GLU A 35 -5.17 -0.75 19.07
N ASN A 36 -4.17 -1.59 18.81
CA ASN A 36 -4.10 -2.41 17.61
C ASN A 36 -5.33 -3.32 17.49
N GLU A 37 -5.62 -4.14 18.51
CA GLU A 37 -6.78 -5.02 18.52
C GLU A 37 -8.09 -4.25 18.41
N ARG A 38 -8.26 -3.18 19.21
CA ARG A 38 -9.48 -2.38 19.26
C ARG A 38 -9.78 -1.72 17.92
N SER A 39 -8.78 -1.06 17.33
CA SER A 39 -8.97 -0.25 16.11
C SER A 39 -9.29 -1.12 14.90
N ILE A 40 -8.53 -2.20 14.66
CA ILE A 40 -8.79 -3.10 13.53
C ILE A 40 -10.13 -3.83 13.69
N SER A 41 -10.50 -4.23 14.92
CA SER A 41 -11.77 -4.90 15.18
C SER A 41 -12.97 -3.98 14.93
N ASP A 42 -12.91 -2.72 15.38
CA ASP A 42 -13.96 -1.73 15.12
C ASP A 42 -14.12 -1.46 13.62
N ILE A 43 -13.00 -1.23 12.92
CA ILE A 43 -13.01 -0.96 11.48
C ILE A 43 -13.50 -2.19 10.69
N ALA A 44 -13.09 -3.39 11.08
CA ALA A 44 -13.56 -4.62 10.45
C ALA A 44 -15.09 -4.76 10.57
N ALA A 45 -15.65 -4.53 11.76
CA ALA A 45 -17.07 -4.67 12.02
C ALA A 45 -17.91 -3.60 11.30
N ARG A 46 -17.43 -2.35 11.28
CA ARG A 46 -18.21 -1.20 10.78
C ARG A 46 -17.98 -0.89 9.30
N SER A 47 -16.90 -1.40 8.70
CA SER A 47 -16.54 -1.13 7.31
C SER A 47 -16.14 -2.36 6.53
N TYR A 48 -15.02 -3.02 6.86
CA TYR A 48 -14.47 -4.04 5.95
C TYR A 48 -15.41 -5.23 5.73
N ILE A 49 -16.01 -5.77 6.79
CA ILE A 49 -16.93 -6.91 6.68
C ILE A 49 -18.19 -6.53 5.89
N PRO A 50 -18.93 -5.46 6.23
CA PRO A 50 -20.08 -5.01 5.44
C PRO A 50 -19.72 -4.73 3.97
N ALA A 51 -18.65 -3.97 3.72
CA ALA A 51 -18.24 -3.59 2.38
C ALA A 51 -17.85 -4.80 1.52
N LEU A 52 -17.01 -5.70 2.03
CA LEU A 52 -16.62 -6.91 1.31
C LEU A 52 -17.79 -7.87 1.10
N THR A 53 -18.73 -7.95 2.03
CA THR A 53 -19.97 -8.74 1.85
C THR A 53 -20.78 -8.18 0.68
N THR A 54 -20.98 -6.85 0.62
CA THR A 54 -21.66 -6.20 -0.52
C THR A 54 -20.94 -6.44 -1.84
N LEU A 55 -19.60 -6.29 -1.88
CA LEU A 55 -18.80 -6.52 -3.09
C LEU A 55 -18.85 -7.99 -3.54
N LEU A 56 -18.90 -8.94 -2.60
CA LEU A 56 -19.06 -10.37 -2.87
C LEU A 56 -20.43 -10.70 -3.48
N GLU A 57 -21.50 -10.10 -2.95
CA GLU A 57 -22.84 -10.21 -3.55
C GLU A 57 -22.84 -9.66 -4.97
N MET A 58 -22.26 -8.47 -5.20
CA MET A 58 -22.14 -7.88 -6.53
C MET A 58 -21.39 -8.79 -7.50
N ALA A 59 -20.27 -9.39 -7.08
CA ALA A 59 -19.52 -10.33 -7.92
C ALA A 59 -20.34 -11.56 -8.29
N LYS A 60 -21.08 -12.15 -7.34
CA LYS A 60 -21.92 -13.33 -7.56
C LYS A 60 -23.14 -13.03 -8.45
N GLU A 61 -23.82 -11.91 -8.22
CA GLU A 61 -25.03 -11.52 -8.94
C GLU A 61 -24.75 -11.11 -10.40
N ASN A 62 -23.54 -10.65 -10.72
CA ASN A 62 -23.19 -10.10 -12.03
C ASN A 62 -22.37 -11.04 -12.93
N GLY A 63 -22.16 -12.30 -12.52
CA GLY A 63 -21.60 -13.36 -13.38
C GLY A 63 -20.29 -13.00 -14.09
N GLY A 64 -19.39 -12.25 -13.43
CA GLY A 64 -18.11 -11.81 -14.00
C GLY A 64 -18.11 -10.43 -14.67
N ALA A 65 -19.27 -9.78 -14.82
CA ALA A 65 -19.37 -8.42 -15.38
C ALA A 65 -18.90 -7.34 -14.39
N PHE A 66 -19.05 -7.58 -13.08
CA PHE A 66 -18.47 -6.74 -12.04
C PHE A 66 -17.07 -7.26 -11.68
N LYS A 67 -16.10 -6.35 -11.59
CA LYS A 67 -14.72 -6.65 -11.20
C LYS A 67 -14.18 -5.57 -10.30
N VAL A 68 -13.28 -5.94 -9.40
CA VAL A 68 -12.70 -5.05 -8.39
C VAL A 68 -11.26 -5.46 -8.09
N ALA A 69 -10.43 -4.53 -7.62
CA ALA A 69 -9.09 -4.83 -7.16
C ALA A 69 -8.82 -4.33 -5.73
N PHE A 70 -7.89 -4.98 -5.03
CA PHE A 70 -7.49 -4.60 -3.69
C PHE A 70 -5.96 -4.50 -3.58
N SER A 71 -5.51 -3.39 -3.00
CA SER A 71 -4.17 -3.28 -2.44
C SER A 71 -4.27 -3.48 -0.93
N ILE A 72 -3.45 -4.37 -0.38
CA ILE A 72 -3.42 -4.64 1.06
C ILE A 72 -1.97 -4.56 1.50
N SER A 73 -1.66 -3.68 2.46
CA SER A 73 -0.30 -3.62 3.01
C SER A 73 0.01 -4.86 3.85
N GLY A 74 1.29 -5.22 3.94
CA GLY A 74 1.74 -6.37 4.74
C GLY A 74 1.40 -6.21 6.22
N VAL A 75 1.60 -5.01 6.77
CA VAL A 75 1.26 -4.68 8.16
C VAL A 75 -0.25 -4.79 8.44
N ALA A 76 -1.10 -4.42 7.48
CA ALA A 76 -2.54 -4.62 7.61
C ALA A 76 -2.90 -6.12 7.54
N MET A 77 -2.25 -6.88 6.65
CA MET A 77 -2.46 -8.32 6.54
C MET A 77 -2.17 -9.03 7.87
N GLU A 78 -1.07 -8.67 8.55
CA GLU A 78 -0.72 -9.23 9.86
C GLU A 78 -1.79 -8.95 10.92
N GLN A 79 -2.29 -7.71 10.97
CA GLN A 79 -3.37 -7.36 11.91
C GLN A 79 -4.67 -8.10 11.60
N LEU A 80 -5.02 -8.24 10.31
CA LEU A 80 -6.21 -8.99 9.90
C LEU A 80 -6.09 -10.48 10.24
N GLU A 81 -4.92 -11.08 10.08
CA GLU A 81 -4.66 -12.49 10.42
C GLU A 81 -4.89 -12.78 11.91
N VAL A 82 -4.53 -11.83 12.78
CA VAL A 82 -4.65 -11.99 14.24
C VAL A 82 -6.03 -11.59 14.75
N TYR A 83 -6.52 -10.42 14.37
CA TYR A 83 -7.67 -9.77 15.03
C TYR A 83 -8.96 -9.77 14.21
N ALA A 84 -8.88 -9.92 12.88
CA ALA A 84 -10.06 -9.86 12.00
C ALA A 84 -10.02 -10.89 10.86
N PRO A 85 -9.84 -12.20 11.15
CA PRO A 85 -9.66 -13.24 10.12
C PRO A 85 -10.84 -13.34 9.16
N ARG A 86 -12.04 -12.95 9.60
CA ARG A 86 -13.25 -12.90 8.74
C ARG A 86 -13.08 -12.00 7.51
N VAL A 87 -12.28 -10.94 7.60
CA VAL A 87 -11.98 -10.06 6.46
C VAL A 87 -11.19 -10.85 5.40
N ILE A 88 -10.18 -11.60 5.82
CA ILE A 88 -9.38 -12.46 4.93
C ILE A 88 -10.25 -13.55 4.29
N GLU A 89 -11.14 -14.18 5.06
CA GLU A 89 -12.11 -15.16 4.52
C GLU A 89 -13.01 -14.57 3.43
N LEU A 90 -13.48 -13.32 3.59
CA LEU A 90 -14.29 -12.65 2.58
C LEU A 90 -13.48 -12.30 1.33
N LEU A 91 -12.23 -11.87 1.50
CA LEU A 91 -11.30 -11.63 0.40
C LEU A 91 -11.01 -12.91 -0.38
N HIS A 92 -10.86 -14.06 0.30
CA HIS A 92 -10.78 -15.37 -0.35
C HIS A 92 -12.04 -15.72 -1.13
N GLN A 93 -13.22 -15.56 -0.53
CA GLN A 93 -14.48 -15.82 -1.25
C GLN A 93 -14.62 -14.93 -2.48
N LEU A 94 -14.17 -13.68 -2.41
CA LEU A 94 -14.18 -12.75 -3.54
C LEU A 94 -13.15 -13.15 -4.60
N ASN A 95 -11.96 -13.59 -4.19
CA ASN A 95 -10.94 -14.17 -5.06
C ASN A 95 -11.47 -15.38 -5.85
N ASP A 96 -12.17 -16.28 -5.17
CA ASP A 96 -12.71 -17.52 -5.76
C ASP A 96 -13.77 -17.26 -6.84
N THR A 97 -14.39 -16.08 -6.86
CA THR A 97 -15.29 -15.67 -7.95
C THR A 97 -14.56 -15.39 -9.26
N GLY A 98 -13.23 -15.23 -9.24
CA GLY A 98 -12.45 -14.77 -10.40
C GLY A 98 -12.65 -13.30 -10.78
N CYS A 99 -13.41 -12.53 -9.99
CA CYS A 99 -13.73 -11.12 -10.23
C CYS A 99 -12.84 -10.14 -9.46
N CYS A 100 -11.88 -10.65 -8.70
CA CYS A 100 -11.02 -9.88 -7.81
C CYS A 100 -9.55 -9.97 -8.24
N GLU A 101 -8.86 -8.84 -8.31
CA GLU A 101 -7.40 -8.76 -8.48
C GLU A 101 -6.72 -8.25 -7.20
N PHE A 102 -5.64 -8.90 -6.77
CA PHE A 102 -4.78 -8.37 -5.72
C PHE A 102 -3.56 -7.65 -6.30
N LEU A 103 -3.38 -6.40 -5.87
CA LEU A 103 -2.31 -5.50 -6.25
C LEU A 103 -1.16 -5.63 -5.26
N CYS A 104 0.04 -5.25 -5.69
CA CYS A 104 1.20 -5.18 -4.79
C CYS A 104 1.45 -3.74 -4.34
N GLU A 105 1.83 -3.59 -3.07
CA GLU A 105 2.32 -2.34 -2.48
C GLU A 105 3.50 -2.65 -1.53
N PRO A 106 4.24 -1.64 -1.02
CA PRO A 106 5.25 -1.86 0.01
C PRO A 106 4.67 -2.54 1.25
N TYR A 107 5.41 -3.50 1.83
CA TYR A 107 4.95 -4.27 2.97
C TYR A 107 4.58 -3.40 4.18
N SER A 108 5.40 -2.40 4.50
CA SER A 108 5.16 -1.45 5.59
C SER A 108 4.10 -0.40 5.31
N HIS A 109 3.67 -0.27 4.04
CA HIS A 109 3.02 0.94 3.54
C HIS A 109 3.85 2.23 3.80
N GLY A 110 5.18 2.08 3.79
CA GLY A 110 6.13 3.14 4.07
C GLY A 110 6.60 3.92 2.85
N LEU A 111 7.62 4.74 3.06
CA LEU A 111 8.12 5.70 2.08
C LEU A 111 9.47 5.28 1.47
N SER A 112 9.78 3.98 1.48
CA SER A 112 11.08 3.44 1.04
C SER A 112 11.39 3.77 -0.42
N SER A 113 10.37 3.85 -1.28
CA SER A 113 10.49 4.30 -2.67
C SER A 113 11.10 5.70 -2.85
N LEU A 114 11.11 6.52 -1.80
CA LEU A 114 11.69 7.87 -1.79
C LEU A 114 13.07 7.93 -1.14
N ALA A 115 13.52 6.84 -0.51
CA ALA A 115 14.71 6.84 0.35
C ALA A 115 15.80 5.88 -0.12
N ASN A 116 15.44 4.61 -0.33
CA ASN A 116 16.41 3.53 -0.53
C ASN A 116 15.82 2.46 -1.46
N GLU A 117 16.44 2.29 -2.62
CA GLU A 117 15.99 1.36 -3.65
C GLU A 117 15.99 -0.10 -3.17
N GLU A 118 17.02 -0.53 -2.44
CA GLU A 118 17.15 -1.91 -1.98
C GLU A 118 16.04 -2.26 -0.99
N CYS A 119 15.84 -1.41 0.04
CA CYS A 119 14.73 -1.58 0.98
C CYS A 119 13.38 -1.62 0.28
N PHE A 120 13.15 -0.71 -0.69
CA PHE A 120 11.91 -0.72 -1.46
C PHE A 120 11.71 -2.04 -2.22
N ARG A 121 12.75 -2.55 -2.90
CA ARG A 121 12.68 -3.83 -3.62
C ARG A 121 12.39 -4.99 -2.68
N GLU A 122 13.01 -5.02 -1.49
CA GLU A 122 12.76 -6.06 -0.49
C GLU A 122 11.33 -6.08 0.02
N GLU A 123 10.79 -4.90 0.37
CA GLU A 123 9.41 -4.77 0.81
C GLU A 123 8.43 -5.25 -0.25
N VAL A 124 8.67 -4.86 -1.50
CA VAL A 124 7.83 -5.25 -2.63
C VAL A 124 7.92 -6.75 -2.89
N ASP A 125 9.12 -7.35 -2.87
CA ASP A 125 9.28 -8.79 -3.04
C ASP A 125 8.61 -9.59 -1.92
N ARG A 126 8.73 -9.14 -0.67
CA ARG A 126 8.04 -9.74 0.48
C ARG A 126 6.52 -9.67 0.31
N MET A 127 5.98 -8.52 -0.10
CA MET A 127 4.54 -8.40 -0.33
C MET A 127 4.06 -9.28 -1.48
N LYS A 128 4.81 -9.37 -2.60
CA LYS A 128 4.51 -10.29 -3.70
C LYS A 128 4.42 -11.74 -3.22
N LYS A 129 5.36 -12.18 -2.39
CA LYS A 129 5.36 -13.52 -1.78
C LYS A 129 4.16 -13.72 -0.87
N LYS A 130 3.83 -12.75 0.00
CA LYS A 130 2.67 -12.81 0.90
C LYS A 130 1.36 -12.91 0.12
N ILE A 131 1.15 -12.09 -0.92
CA ILE A 131 -0.05 -12.18 -1.79
C ILE A 131 -0.15 -13.56 -2.44
N LYS A 132 0.96 -14.09 -2.96
CA LYS A 132 0.98 -15.41 -3.58
C LYS A 132 0.66 -16.52 -2.58
N GLN A 133 1.20 -16.42 -1.37
CA GLN A 133 0.96 -17.37 -0.29
C GLN A 133 -0.49 -17.35 0.17
N VAL A 134 -1.06 -16.16 0.38
CA VAL A 134 -2.43 -16.02 0.92
C VAL A 134 -3.45 -16.28 -0.19
N PHE A 135 -3.39 -15.57 -1.32
CA PHE A 135 -4.46 -15.60 -2.33
C PHE A 135 -4.15 -16.43 -3.59
N GLY A 136 -2.95 -17.00 -3.71
CA GLY A 136 -2.54 -17.75 -4.91
C GLY A 136 -2.31 -16.88 -6.15
N GLN A 137 -2.53 -15.57 -6.08
CA GLN A 137 -2.30 -14.63 -7.19
C GLN A 137 -0.85 -14.14 -7.22
N THR A 138 -0.32 -13.90 -8.43
CA THR A 138 0.94 -13.17 -8.60
C THR A 138 0.58 -11.77 -9.09
N PRO A 139 0.79 -10.71 -8.28
CA PRO A 139 0.36 -9.36 -8.63
C PRO A 139 1.14 -8.86 -9.85
N LYS A 140 0.42 -8.24 -10.80
CA LYS A 140 0.98 -7.71 -12.06
C LYS A 140 0.95 -6.19 -12.12
N VAL A 141 0.12 -5.56 -11.29
CA VAL A 141 0.00 -4.11 -11.17
C VAL A 141 0.45 -3.68 -9.77
N PHE A 142 1.18 -2.57 -9.73
CA PHE A 142 1.71 -1.99 -8.51
C PHE A 142 0.89 -0.77 -8.07
N ARG A 143 0.67 -0.65 -6.78
CA ARG A 143 0.12 0.52 -6.11
C ARG A 143 1.15 0.93 -5.07
N ASN A 144 1.84 2.04 -5.27
CA ASN A 144 2.78 2.50 -4.25
C ASN A 144 2.03 3.11 -3.06
N SER A 145 2.69 3.16 -1.90
CA SER A 145 2.17 3.83 -0.72
C SER A 145 1.67 5.22 -1.05
N SER A 146 0.43 5.50 -0.67
CA SER A 146 -0.25 6.75 -0.96
C SER A 146 -0.16 7.21 -2.43
N LEU A 147 -0.25 6.26 -3.38
CA LEU A 147 -0.20 6.49 -4.82
C LEU A 147 1.04 7.30 -5.28
N ILE A 148 2.12 7.26 -4.49
CA ILE A 148 3.32 8.04 -4.74
C ILE A 148 3.97 7.60 -6.05
N TYR A 149 4.22 8.56 -6.95
CA TYR A 149 4.82 8.30 -8.26
C TYR A 149 5.76 9.43 -8.68
N SER A 150 6.88 9.02 -9.27
CA SER A 150 7.74 9.82 -10.14
C SER A 150 8.20 8.93 -11.30
N ASN A 151 8.78 9.51 -12.34
CA ASN A 151 9.35 8.74 -13.45
C ASN A 151 10.38 7.70 -12.97
N GLU A 152 11.20 8.07 -11.98
CA GLU A 152 12.22 7.21 -11.38
C GLU A 152 11.59 6.01 -10.66
N ILE A 153 10.58 6.26 -9.81
CA ILE A 153 9.82 5.18 -9.15
C ILE A 153 9.15 4.29 -10.19
N GLY A 154 8.61 4.87 -11.27
CA GLY A 154 8.04 4.12 -12.39
C GLY A 154 9.07 3.21 -13.07
N ALA A 155 10.27 3.71 -13.36
CA ALA A 155 11.34 2.90 -13.94
C ALA A 155 11.76 1.76 -13.01
N LEU A 156 11.86 2.03 -11.71
CA LEU A 156 12.17 1.05 -10.68
C LEU A 156 11.10 -0.05 -10.60
N VAL A 157 9.82 0.33 -10.53
CA VAL A 157 8.69 -0.60 -10.56
C VAL A 157 8.66 -1.45 -11.84
N ALA A 158 8.95 -0.85 -12.98
CA ALA A 158 9.06 -1.58 -14.25
C ALA A 158 10.17 -2.64 -14.21
N SER A 159 11.33 -2.31 -13.63
CA SER A 159 12.46 -3.24 -13.47
C SER A 159 12.14 -4.44 -12.57
N MET A 160 11.16 -4.31 -11.66
CA MET A 160 10.66 -5.39 -10.81
C MET A 160 9.65 -6.32 -11.52
N GLY A 161 9.38 -6.06 -12.81
CA GLY A 161 8.56 -6.91 -13.69
C GLY A 161 7.06 -6.59 -13.71
N PHE A 162 6.64 -5.51 -13.04
CA PHE A 162 5.24 -5.05 -13.09
C PHE A 162 4.85 -4.54 -14.48
N LYS A 163 3.58 -4.74 -14.86
CA LYS A 163 3.02 -4.33 -16.15
C LYS A 163 2.27 -3.00 -16.09
N GLY A 164 1.76 -2.68 -14.91
CA GLY A 164 1.04 -1.44 -14.65
C GLY A 164 1.37 -0.85 -13.29
N MET A 165 1.12 0.44 -13.14
CA MET A 165 1.16 1.15 -11.88
C MET A 165 -0.04 2.10 -11.77
N LEU A 166 -0.65 2.13 -10.59
CA LEU A 166 -1.71 3.07 -10.25
C LEU A 166 -1.12 4.31 -9.61
N THR A 167 -1.58 5.49 -10.02
CA THR A 167 -1.16 6.77 -9.41
C THR A 167 -2.26 7.85 -9.53
N GLU A 168 -2.02 9.04 -9.03
CA GLU A 168 -2.99 10.14 -8.99
C GLU A 168 -3.12 10.86 -10.34
N GLY A 169 -4.34 11.24 -10.71
CA GLY A 169 -4.61 12.14 -11.84
C GLY A 169 -4.38 13.60 -11.46
N ALA A 170 -3.17 13.95 -11.01
CA ALA A 170 -2.86 15.27 -10.50
C ALA A 170 -2.94 16.33 -11.62
N LYS A 171 -3.77 17.36 -11.43
CA LYS A 171 -4.00 18.41 -12.43
C LYS A 171 -2.71 19.13 -12.85
N HIS A 172 -1.81 19.37 -11.91
CA HIS A 172 -0.55 20.06 -12.19
C HIS A 172 0.40 19.23 -13.07
N VAL A 173 0.25 17.90 -13.09
CA VAL A 173 0.99 16.98 -13.96
C VAL A 173 0.29 16.83 -15.31
N LEU A 174 -1.03 16.62 -15.30
CA LEU A 174 -1.78 16.34 -16.53
C LEU A 174 -1.98 17.57 -17.41
N GLY A 175 -2.02 18.77 -16.81
CA GLY A 175 -2.33 20.00 -17.54
C GLY A 175 -3.71 19.91 -18.20
N TRP A 176 -3.73 19.80 -19.53
CA TRP A 176 -4.94 19.65 -20.34
C TRP A 176 -5.30 18.19 -20.64
N LYS A 177 -4.44 17.23 -20.28
CA LYS A 177 -4.68 15.79 -20.46
C LYS A 177 -5.75 15.29 -19.48
N SER A 178 -6.51 14.29 -19.88
CA SER A 178 -7.52 13.65 -19.02
C SER A 178 -6.92 12.48 -18.23
N ALA A 179 -7.40 12.25 -17.01
CA ALA A 179 -7.03 11.05 -16.24
C ALA A 179 -7.64 9.76 -16.82
N HIS A 180 -8.57 9.88 -17.78
CA HIS A 180 -9.40 8.76 -18.25
C HIS A 180 -8.80 7.94 -19.40
N TYR A 181 -7.51 8.12 -19.66
CA TYR A 181 -6.76 7.35 -20.65
C TYR A 181 -5.75 6.44 -19.97
N LEU A 182 -5.36 5.38 -20.68
CA LEU A 182 -4.19 4.60 -20.31
C LEU A 182 -2.93 5.36 -20.74
N TYR A 183 -2.00 5.58 -19.82
CA TYR A 183 -0.71 6.20 -20.11
C TYR A 183 0.44 5.20 -19.96
N HIS A 184 1.67 5.66 -20.18
CA HIS A 184 2.87 4.91 -19.84
C HIS A 184 3.92 5.78 -19.14
N CYS A 185 4.81 5.13 -18.41
CA CYS A 185 5.94 5.78 -17.75
C CYS A 185 6.89 6.37 -18.79
N ALA A 186 7.27 7.64 -18.62
CA ALA A 186 8.20 8.33 -19.51
C ALA A 186 9.58 7.63 -19.59
N TYR A 187 10.07 7.10 -18.47
CA TYR A 187 11.37 6.41 -18.42
C TYR A 187 11.29 4.93 -18.81
N ASN A 188 10.09 4.34 -18.88
CA ASN A 188 9.91 2.96 -19.34
C ASN A 188 8.51 2.73 -19.95
N PRO A 189 8.35 2.82 -21.28
CA PRO A 189 7.06 2.68 -21.96
C PRO A 189 6.34 1.33 -21.80
N ASN A 190 7.05 0.31 -21.30
CA ASN A 190 6.47 -1.00 -21.01
C ASN A 190 5.65 -1.00 -19.71
N LEU A 191 5.87 -0.05 -18.80
CA LEU A 191 5.04 0.13 -17.62
C LEU A 191 3.89 1.08 -17.95
N LYS A 192 2.66 0.56 -17.85
CA LYS A 192 1.45 1.35 -18.07
C LYS A 192 1.02 2.07 -16.80
N LEU A 193 0.42 3.25 -16.96
CA LEU A 193 -0.04 4.08 -15.85
C LEU A 193 -1.54 4.27 -15.92
N LEU A 194 -2.20 3.98 -14.80
CA LEU A 194 -3.62 4.19 -14.57
C LEU A 194 -3.77 5.33 -13.56
N LEU A 195 -4.38 6.43 -14.00
CA LEU A 195 -4.49 7.65 -13.21
C LEU A 195 -5.86 7.74 -12.56
N ARG A 196 -5.89 7.86 -11.24
CA ARG A 196 -7.12 8.07 -10.46
C ARG A 196 -7.87 9.30 -10.94
N ASP A 197 -9.18 9.18 -11.13
CA ASP A 197 -10.07 10.35 -11.17
C ASP A 197 -10.32 10.78 -9.72
N PHE A 198 -9.60 11.80 -9.28
CA PHE A 198 -9.75 12.30 -7.92
C PHE A 198 -11.14 12.86 -7.63
N LYS A 199 -11.82 13.45 -8.62
CA LYS A 199 -13.13 14.08 -8.41
C LYS A 199 -14.18 13.00 -8.15
N LEU A 200 -14.30 12.05 -9.08
CA LEU A 200 -15.26 10.95 -8.97
C LEU A 200 -14.97 10.05 -7.76
N SER A 201 -13.70 9.89 -7.40
CA SER A 201 -13.31 9.15 -6.21
C SER A 201 -13.69 9.88 -4.92
N ASP A 202 -13.37 11.18 -4.81
CA ASP A 202 -13.65 12.02 -3.64
C ASP A 202 -15.16 12.28 -3.46
N ASP A 203 -15.94 12.27 -4.55
CA ASP A 203 -17.40 12.35 -4.51
C ASP A 203 -18.02 11.19 -3.73
N ILE A 204 -17.38 10.00 -3.77
CA ILE A 204 -17.76 8.85 -2.96
C ILE A 204 -17.08 8.92 -1.58
N SER A 205 -15.75 9.03 -1.53
CA SER A 205 -15.01 8.82 -0.27
C SER A 205 -15.14 9.96 0.72
N LEU A 206 -15.32 11.20 0.25
CA LEU A 206 -15.37 12.40 1.08
C LEU A 206 -16.76 13.05 1.10
N ARG A 207 -17.41 13.21 -0.06
CA ARG A 207 -18.61 14.06 -0.20
C ARG A 207 -19.95 13.33 -0.10
N PHE A 208 -19.97 12.00 -0.15
CA PHE A 208 -21.20 11.21 -0.31
C PHE A 208 -22.30 11.53 0.71
N SER A 209 -21.94 11.70 1.99
CA SER A 209 -22.88 12.04 3.07
C SER A 209 -22.94 13.55 3.39
N ASN A 210 -22.27 14.39 2.62
CA ASN A 210 -22.24 15.84 2.84
C ASN A 210 -23.52 16.50 2.32
N SER A 211 -24.47 16.77 3.21
CA SER A 211 -25.74 17.43 2.88
C SER A 211 -25.62 18.87 2.38
N SER A 212 -24.45 19.50 2.53
CA SER A 212 -24.17 20.85 2.00
C SER A 212 -23.58 20.82 0.60
N TRP A 213 -23.22 19.65 0.07
CA TRP A 213 -22.70 19.52 -1.30
C TRP A 213 -23.84 19.61 -2.32
N SER A 214 -23.66 20.37 -3.40
CA SER A 214 -24.69 20.64 -4.41
C SER A 214 -25.25 19.38 -5.08
N GLU A 215 -24.48 18.30 -5.10
CA GLU A 215 -24.91 17.05 -5.74
C GLU A 215 -25.57 16.07 -4.78
N TYR A 216 -25.68 16.40 -3.48
CA TYR A 216 -26.31 15.55 -2.47
C TYR A 216 -27.85 15.54 -2.59
N PRO A 217 -28.51 14.37 -2.43
CA PRO A 217 -27.92 13.04 -2.28
C PRO A 217 -27.38 12.49 -3.61
N LEU A 218 -26.26 11.77 -3.54
CA LEU A 218 -25.65 11.14 -4.72
C LEU A 218 -26.29 9.77 -4.99
N PHE A 219 -26.97 9.65 -6.15
CA PHE A 219 -27.54 8.39 -6.63
C PHE A 219 -26.64 7.69 -7.65
N ALA A 220 -26.69 6.36 -7.69
CA ALA A 220 -25.90 5.55 -8.63
C ALA A 220 -26.20 5.89 -10.11
N ASP A 221 -27.46 6.17 -10.43
CA ASP A 221 -27.91 6.56 -11.77
C ASP A 221 -27.22 7.85 -12.24
N LYS A 222 -27.30 8.89 -11.40
CA LYS A 222 -26.63 10.19 -11.61
C LYS A 222 -25.11 10.05 -11.73
N TYR A 223 -24.50 9.22 -10.88
CA TYR A 223 -23.06 8.97 -10.92
C TYR A 223 -22.64 8.29 -12.24
N MET A 224 -23.43 7.34 -12.72
CA MET A 224 -23.18 6.68 -14.00
C MET A 224 -23.48 7.58 -15.20
N ASP A 225 -24.45 8.51 -15.11
CA ASP A 225 -24.66 9.54 -16.13
C ASP A 225 -23.44 10.43 -16.32
N TRP A 226 -22.80 10.84 -15.22
CA TRP A 226 -21.57 11.61 -15.29
C TRP A 226 -20.47 10.85 -16.04
N ILE A 227 -20.30 9.56 -15.75
CA ILE A 227 -19.31 8.71 -16.41
C ILE A 227 -19.67 8.50 -17.90
N ALA A 228 -20.95 8.28 -18.21
CA ALA A 228 -21.42 8.09 -19.57
C ALA A 228 -21.18 9.34 -20.44
N ALA A 229 -21.35 10.53 -19.83
CA ALA A 229 -21.21 11.83 -20.49
C ALA A 229 -19.78 12.24 -20.86
N PHE A 230 -18.74 11.56 -20.34
CA PHE A 230 -17.38 11.81 -20.81
C PHE A 230 -17.22 11.50 -22.31
N PRO A 231 -16.24 12.10 -23.01
CA PRO A 231 -15.94 11.78 -24.41
C PRO A 231 -15.79 10.28 -24.67
N GLU A 232 -16.09 9.81 -25.89
CA GLU A 232 -16.04 8.37 -26.21
C GLU A 232 -14.60 7.82 -26.18
N GLU A 233 -13.63 8.67 -26.48
CA GLU A 233 -12.21 8.37 -26.44
C GLU A 233 -11.71 8.14 -25.00
N GLU A 234 -12.37 8.74 -23.99
CA GLU A 234 -12.06 8.56 -22.58
C GLU A 234 -12.61 7.22 -22.08
N GLN A 235 -11.78 6.19 -22.17
CA GLN A 235 -12.20 4.80 -22.02
C GLN A 235 -12.05 4.23 -20.61
N VAL A 236 -11.18 4.78 -19.76
CA VAL A 236 -10.77 4.16 -18.50
C VAL A 236 -11.01 5.08 -17.32
N ILE A 237 -11.96 4.74 -16.45
CA ILE A 237 -12.32 5.57 -15.30
C ILE A 237 -11.82 4.89 -14.03
N ASN A 238 -10.72 5.39 -13.47
CA ASN A 238 -10.06 4.81 -12.30
C ASN A 238 -10.64 5.41 -11.01
N ILE A 239 -11.39 4.60 -10.26
CA ILE A 239 -12.02 5.02 -9.00
C ILE A 239 -11.29 4.34 -7.85
N PHE A 240 -10.71 5.16 -6.97
CA PHE A 240 -9.91 4.73 -5.84
C PHE A 240 -10.37 5.33 -4.53
N MET A 241 -10.45 4.49 -3.51
CA MET A 241 -10.55 4.93 -2.13
C MET A 241 -10.00 3.87 -1.18
N GLU A 242 -9.68 4.28 0.04
CA GLU A 242 -9.51 3.33 1.13
C GLU A 242 -10.83 2.57 1.35
N LEU A 243 -10.78 1.27 1.66
CA LEU A 243 -12.00 0.49 1.94
C LEU A 243 -12.77 1.07 3.14
N GLY A 244 -12.05 1.71 4.07
CA GLY A 244 -12.61 2.47 5.20
C GLY A 244 -13.57 3.59 4.78
N ALA A 245 -13.51 4.05 3.52
CA ALA A 245 -14.50 4.99 2.99
C ALA A 245 -15.93 4.44 3.11
N LEU A 246 -16.09 3.12 2.96
CA LEU A 246 -17.38 2.43 3.04
C LEU A 246 -17.64 1.98 4.48
N GLY A 247 -18.23 2.84 5.30
CA GLY A 247 -18.65 2.53 6.67
C GLY A 247 -17.97 3.34 7.77
N ILE A 248 -16.71 3.76 7.60
CA ILE A 248 -16.04 4.69 8.53
C ILE A 248 -16.19 6.12 8.05
N ALA A 249 -15.64 6.47 6.88
CA ALA A 249 -15.72 7.85 6.38
C ALA A 249 -17.16 8.19 5.96
N GLN A 250 -17.82 7.28 5.26
CA GLN A 250 -19.25 7.35 4.95
C GLN A 250 -19.99 6.31 5.81
N PRO A 251 -20.68 6.71 6.88
CA PRO A 251 -21.33 5.77 7.79
C PRO A 251 -22.32 4.85 7.07
N LEU A 252 -22.52 3.62 7.55
CA LEU A 252 -23.46 2.68 6.94
C LEU A 252 -24.90 3.24 6.84
N SER A 253 -25.30 4.08 7.80
CA SER A 253 -26.59 4.78 7.81
C SER A 253 -26.78 5.78 6.67
N SER A 254 -25.70 6.16 5.96
CA SER A 254 -25.77 7.02 4.77
C SER A 254 -26.31 6.29 3.52
N ASN A 255 -26.55 4.98 3.59
CA ASN A 255 -26.89 4.12 2.46
C ASN A 255 -25.77 3.96 1.41
N ILE A 256 -24.51 4.22 1.80
CA ILE A 256 -23.35 4.05 0.92
C ILE A 256 -23.26 2.65 0.31
N LEU A 257 -23.58 1.59 1.07
CA LEU A 257 -23.54 0.22 0.54
C LEU A 257 -24.63 -0.02 -0.52
N SER A 258 -25.82 0.55 -0.34
CA SER A 258 -26.90 0.50 -1.34
C SER A 258 -26.49 1.22 -2.62
N PHE A 259 -25.81 2.36 -2.51
CA PHE A 259 -25.24 3.08 -3.65
C PHE A 259 -24.21 2.22 -4.40
N ILE A 260 -23.23 1.65 -3.69
CA ILE A 260 -22.20 0.79 -4.30
C ILE A 260 -22.82 -0.44 -4.97
N LYS A 261 -23.80 -1.09 -4.32
CA LYS A 261 -24.49 -2.27 -4.86
C LYS A 261 -25.26 -1.98 -6.15
N ALA A 262 -25.76 -0.76 -6.33
CA ALA A 262 -26.49 -0.35 -7.53
C ALA A 262 -25.59 -0.04 -8.75
N LEU A 263 -24.28 0.21 -8.55
CA LEU A 263 -23.37 0.63 -9.62
C LEU A 263 -23.34 -0.33 -10.83
N PRO A 264 -23.27 -1.68 -10.67
CA PRO A 264 -23.18 -2.59 -11.82
C PRO A 264 -24.42 -2.55 -12.71
N ALA A 265 -25.62 -2.45 -12.13
CA ALA A 265 -26.86 -2.36 -12.88
C ALA A 265 -26.95 -1.05 -13.67
N CYS A 266 -26.72 0.09 -12.99
CA CYS A 266 -26.73 1.41 -13.63
C CYS A 266 -25.64 1.55 -14.71
N ALA A 267 -24.47 0.95 -14.50
CA ALA A 267 -23.38 0.91 -15.49
C ALA A 267 -23.80 0.11 -16.74
N LYS A 268 -24.42 -1.06 -16.55
CA LYS A 268 -24.87 -1.92 -17.64
C LYS A 268 -25.88 -1.22 -18.56
N GLU A 269 -26.82 -0.47 -17.98
CA GLU A 269 -27.81 0.32 -18.73
C GLU A 269 -27.18 1.36 -19.66
N ARG A 270 -25.98 1.84 -19.31
CA ARG A 270 -25.21 2.84 -20.07
C ARG A 270 -24.08 2.23 -20.89
N GLY A 271 -23.99 0.90 -20.97
CA GLY A 271 -22.92 0.20 -21.70
C GLY A 271 -21.52 0.41 -21.09
N ILE A 272 -21.44 0.67 -19.78
CA ILE A 272 -20.20 0.80 -19.03
C ILE A 272 -19.86 -0.55 -18.37
N THR A 273 -18.62 -0.99 -18.48
CA THR A 273 -18.14 -2.26 -17.89
C THR A 273 -17.27 -2.04 -16.67
N PHE A 274 -16.94 -3.11 -15.94
CA PHE A 274 -15.90 -3.11 -14.90
C PHE A 274 -14.72 -3.97 -15.34
N SER A 275 -13.51 -3.46 -15.15
CA SER A 275 -12.27 -4.15 -15.48
C SER A 275 -11.29 -4.04 -14.33
N THR A 276 -10.49 -5.09 -14.10
CA THR A 276 -9.37 -4.97 -13.16
C THR A 276 -8.22 -4.18 -13.79
N PRO A 277 -7.27 -3.66 -12.99
CA PRO A 277 -6.08 -3.01 -13.51
C PRO A 277 -5.32 -3.87 -14.54
N THR A 278 -5.13 -5.18 -14.27
CA THR A 278 -4.49 -6.10 -15.22
C THR A 278 -5.26 -6.22 -16.53
N ASP A 279 -6.59 -6.32 -16.50
CA ASP A 279 -7.40 -6.37 -17.72
C ASP A 279 -7.14 -5.14 -18.60
N ILE A 280 -7.03 -3.96 -18.00
CA ILE A 280 -6.87 -2.70 -18.73
C ILE A 280 -5.48 -2.60 -19.33
N VAL A 281 -4.43 -2.79 -18.52
CA VAL A 281 -3.03 -2.60 -18.98
C VAL A 281 -2.58 -3.65 -20.01
N THR A 282 -3.31 -4.77 -20.12
CA THR A 282 -3.02 -5.82 -21.11
C THR A 282 -3.82 -5.67 -22.40
N LYS A 283 -5.03 -5.10 -22.35
CA LYS A 283 -5.94 -5.01 -23.52
C LYS A 283 -5.85 -3.66 -24.24
N LEU A 284 -5.60 -2.58 -23.51
CA LEU A 284 -5.57 -1.25 -24.09
C LEU A 284 -4.15 -0.82 -24.46
N LYS A 285 -4.06 0.06 -25.46
CA LYS A 285 -2.81 0.74 -25.80
C LYS A 285 -2.75 2.05 -25.02
N SER A 286 -1.58 2.37 -24.49
CA SER A 286 -1.36 3.68 -23.88
C SER A 286 -1.38 4.77 -24.95
N VAL A 287 -2.04 5.89 -24.66
CA VAL A 287 -2.21 7.00 -25.62
C VAL A 287 -0.98 7.91 -25.69
N ASP A 288 -0.29 8.09 -24.55
CA ASP A 288 0.90 8.93 -24.44
C ASP A 288 1.68 8.57 -23.17
N GLN A 289 2.86 9.16 -22.99
CA GLN A 289 3.58 9.17 -21.73
C GLN A 289 3.03 10.22 -20.77
N VAL A 290 3.25 10.00 -19.47
CA VAL A 290 3.11 11.02 -18.43
C VAL A 290 4.49 11.26 -17.85
N ASP A 291 4.91 12.52 -17.86
CA ASP A 291 6.22 12.96 -17.39
C ASP A 291 6.07 13.59 -15.99
N VAL A 292 6.58 12.89 -14.97
CA VAL A 292 6.49 13.26 -13.56
C VAL A 292 7.89 13.33 -12.97
N PRO A 293 8.59 14.47 -13.11
CA PRO A 293 9.96 14.61 -12.63
C PRO A 293 10.05 14.66 -11.09
N TYR A 294 8.99 15.11 -10.41
CA TYR A 294 8.94 15.22 -8.95
C TYR A 294 7.84 14.32 -8.37
N PRO A 295 8.06 13.66 -7.22
CA PRO A 295 7.06 12.77 -6.65
C PRO A 295 5.72 13.46 -6.36
N MET A 296 4.65 12.91 -6.92
CA MET A 296 3.26 13.28 -6.63
C MET A 296 2.60 12.23 -5.73
N SER A 297 1.46 12.55 -5.12
CA SER A 297 0.65 11.62 -4.31
C SER A 297 -0.84 11.94 -4.44
N TRP A 298 -1.72 11.10 -3.87
CA TRP A 298 -3.18 11.37 -3.88
C TRP A 298 -3.70 12.22 -2.73
N ILE A 299 -2.86 12.51 -1.73
CA ILE A 299 -3.28 13.20 -0.51
C ILE A 299 -3.13 14.71 -0.67
N ASP A 300 -4.05 15.45 -0.03
CA ASP A 300 -4.15 16.93 -0.01
C ASP A 300 -4.28 17.59 -1.39
N GLU A 301 -4.73 18.85 -1.44
CA GLU A 301 -5.02 19.55 -2.69
C GLU A 301 -3.81 19.67 -3.64
N GLU A 302 -2.62 19.84 -3.07
CA GLU A 302 -1.37 20.03 -3.81
C GLU A 302 -0.93 18.76 -4.55
N ARG A 303 -1.41 17.59 -4.13
CA ARG A 303 -1.10 16.27 -4.73
C ARG A 303 0.41 16.00 -4.83
N ASP A 304 1.15 16.40 -3.81
CA ASP A 304 2.59 16.20 -3.65
C ASP A 304 2.90 15.32 -2.42
N ILE A 305 4.16 15.25 -2.01
CA ILE A 305 4.61 14.49 -0.83
C ILE A 305 4.69 15.34 0.46
N SER A 306 4.23 16.59 0.45
CA SER A 306 4.33 17.51 1.59
C SER A 306 3.57 17.01 2.83
N CYS A 307 2.62 16.10 2.65
CA CYS A 307 1.88 15.44 3.72
C CYS A 307 2.78 14.64 4.67
N TRP A 308 3.91 14.14 4.17
CA TRP A 308 4.86 13.32 4.93
C TRP A 308 6.23 13.94 5.08
N LEU A 309 6.64 14.84 4.17
CA LEU A 309 7.98 15.45 4.13
C LEU A 309 7.95 16.99 4.05
N GLY A 310 6.81 17.62 4.36
CA GLY A 310 6.59 19.05 4.21
C GLY A 310 7.33 19.91 5.24
N ASN A 311 7.54 19.42 6.47
CA ASN A 311 8.22 20.18 7.52
C ASN A 311 9.56 19.55 7.99
N VAL A 312 10.29 20.28 8.83
CA VAL A 312 11.62 19.87 9.30
C VAL A 312 11.55 18.62 10.19
N MET A 313 10.55 18.50 11.06
CA MET A 313 10.36 17.33 11.94
C MET A 313 10.18 16.04 11.13
N GLN A 314 9.32 16.12 10.13
CA GLN A 314 9.04 15.04 9.19
C GLN A 314 10.29 14.58 8.44
N ARG A 315 11.04 15.51 7.86
CA ARG A 315 12.29 15.20 7.13
C ARG A 315 13.36 14.65 8.06
N GLU A 316 13.48 15.17 9.28
CA GLU A 316 14.43 14.67 10.26
C GLU A 316 14.10 13.22 10.65
N ALA A 317 12.84 12.92 10.99
CA ALA A 317 12.40 11.57 11.33
C ALA A 317 12.62 10.59 10.17
N PHE A 318 12.29 11.01 8.94
CA PHE A 318 12.48 10.21 7.73
C PHE A 318 13.96 9.92 7.46
N ASN A 319 14.81 10.95 7.43
CA ASN A 319 16.25 10.80 7.19
C ASN A 319 16.89 9.95 8.28
N LYS A 320 16.48 10.14 9.54
CA LYS A 320 17.00 9.38 10.67
C LYS A 320 16.63 7.90 10.58
N LEU A 321 15.40 7.57 10.19
CA LEU A 321 14.99 6.18 9.98
C LEU A 321 15.83 5.52 8.88
N TYR A 322 15.87 6.15 7.69
CA TYR A 322 16.58 5.57 6.56
C TYR A 322 18.10 5.62 6.65
N SER A 323 18.67 6.36 7.62
CA SER A 323 20.13 6.34 7.90
C SER A 323 20.65 4.97 8.34
N VAL A 324 19.79 4.09 8.85
CA VAL A 324 20.16 2.72 9.25
C VAL A 324 19.63 1.66 8.28
N ALA A 325 19.07 2.06 7.13
CA ALA A 325 18.46 1.17 6.15
C ALA A 325 19.39 0.02 5.72
N GLU A 326 20.65 0.34 5.36
CA GLU A 326 21.64 -0.65 4.93
C GLU A 326 22.00 -1.63 6.06
N ARG A 327 22.17 -1.14 7.29
CA ARG A 327 22.47 -2.01 8.45
C ARG A 327 21.30 -2.94 8.77
N VAL A 328 20.08 -2.43 8.67
CA VAL A 328 18.88 -3.26 8.81
C VAL A 328 18.77 -4.25 7.66
N HIS A 329 19.07 -3.85 6.42
CA HIS A 329 19.08 -4.73 5.25
C HIS A 329 20.00 -5.94 5.49
N LEU A 330 21.22 -5.66 5.96
CA LEU A 330 22.27 -6.64 6.23
C LEU A 330 22.00 -7.59 7.42
N CYS A 331 21.12 -7.22 8.35
CA CYS A 331 20.84 -8.05 9.52
C CYS A 331 19.76 -9.12 9.27
N ASP A 332 19.87 -10.24 9.98
CA ASP A 332 18.87 -11.33 9.97
C ASP A 332 18.01 -11.37 11.25
N ASP A 333 18.16 -10.39 12.14
CA ASP A 333 17.38 -10.33 13.39
C ASP A 333 15.90 -10.07 13.08
N ARG A 334 15.06 -11.06 13.39
CA ARG A 334 13.62 -11.03 13.10
C ARG A 334 12.88 -9.90 13.79
N ARG A 335 13.26 -9.54 15.03
CA ARG A 335 12.63 -8.44 15.77
C ARG A 335 13.01 -7.12 15.14
N ILE A 336 14.29 -6.92 14.79
CA ILE A 336 14.73 -5.69 14.13
C ILE A 336 14.03 -5.50 12.78
N LYS A 337 13.89 -6.57 11.98
CA LYS A 337 13.14 -6.51 10.71
C LYS A 337 11.66 -6.19 10.91
N GLN A 338 11.01 -6.76 11.93
CA GLN A 338 9.62 -6.45 12.25
C GLN A 338 9.47 -4.99 12.70
N ASP A 339 10.34 -4.54 13.59
CA ASP A 339 10.31 -3.16 14.07
C ASP A 339 10.56 -2.16 12.94
N TRP A 340 11.48 -2.49 12.03
CA TRP A 340 11.74 -1.75 10.81
C TRP A 340 10.50 -1.60 9.93
N ASP A 341 9.75 -2.69 9.70
CA ASP A 341 8.51 -2.62 8.92
C ASP A 341 7.50 -1.67 9.56
N TYR A 342 7.31 -1.74 10.88
CA TYR A 342 6.29 -0.95 11.56
C TYR A 342 6.68 0.53 11.67
N LEU A 343 7.97 0.82 11.86
CA LEU A 343 8.46 2.20 11.95
C LEU A 343 8.43 2.93 10.60
N GLN A 344 8.54 2.20 9.49
CA GLN A 344 8.47 2.77 8.14
C GLN A 344 7.08 3.25 7.73
N ALA A 345 6.02 2.80 8.39
CA ALA A 345 4.64 3.11 8.00
C ALA A 345 4.42 4.61 7.81
N SER A 346 3.91 5.02 6.64
CA SER A 346 3.84 6.42 6.25
C SER A 346 3.04 7.29 7.23
N ASN A 347 2.05 6.73 7.91
CA ASN A 347 1.26 7.40 8.92
C ASN A 347 2.10 7.99 10.07
N ASN A 348 3.21 7.36 10.45
CA ASN A 348 4.11 7.89 11.48
C ASN A 348 4.57 9.31 11.12
N PHE A 349 4.96 9.51 9.85
CA PHE A 349 5.32 10.85 9.34
C PHE A 349 4.11 11.76 9.16
N ARG A 350 2.95 11.22 8.74
CA ARG A 350 1.70 12.00 8.61
C ARG A 350 1.27 12.59 9.96
N PHE A 351 1.47 11.87 11.06
CA PHE A 351 1.19 12.36 12.41
C PHE A 351 2.09 13.51 12.87
N MET A 352 3.14 13.87 12.13
CA MET A 352 4.02 15.01 12.43
C MET A 352 3.72 16.24 11.56
N THR A 353 2.72 16.17 10.66
CA THR A 353 2.40 17.31 9.79
C THR A 353 1.79 18.47 10.56
N THR A 354 2.23 19.68 10.23
CA THR A 354 1.71 20.96 10.73
C THR A 354 0.77 21.63 9.73
N LYS A 355 0.54 21.00 8.57
CA LYS A 355 -0.29 21.54 7.51
C LYS A 355 -1.76 21.51 7.91
N ASN A 356 -2.46 22.63 7.69
CA ASN A 356 -3.91 22.69 7.86
C ASN A 356 -4.58 22.48 6.50
N THR A 357 -5.22 21.32 6.34
CA THR A 357 -5.84 20.91 5.06
C THR A 357 -7.35 21.07 5.08
N GLY A 358 -7.92 21.60 6.17
CA GLY A 358 -9.37 21.65 6.40
C GLY A 358 -10.01 20.28 6.68
N ILE A 359 -9.24 19.19 6.59
CA ILE A 359 -9.69 17.83 6.89
C ILE A 359 -9.11 17.43 8.25
N TRP A 360 -9.97 16.94 9.14
CA TRP A 360 -9.53 16.46 10.45
C TRP A 360 -8.62 15.23 10.30
N LEU A 361 -7.48 15.25 10.98
CA LEU A 361 -6.55 14.12 11.06
C LEU A 361 -6.62 13.48 12.43
N ASN A 362 -7.02 12.21 12.49
CA ASN A 362 -6.88 11.42 13.70
C ASN A 362 -5.40 11.13 13.97
N ARG A 363 -4.85 11.62 15.09
CA ARG A 363 -3.46 11.37 15.51
C ARG A 363 -3.35 10.31 16.62
N GLY A 364 -4.43 9.59 16.91
CA GLY A 364 -4.44 8.58 17.97
C GLY A 364 -4.11 9.21 19.33
N ILE A 365 -3.03 8.74 19.95
CA ILE A 365 -2.61 9.16 21.29
C ILE A 365 -1.90 10.54 21.32
N TYR A 366 -1.60 11.14 20.17
CA TYR A 366 -0.78 12.35 20.12
C TYR A 366 -1.61 13.63 20.21
N ASP A 367 -1.26 14.51 21.15
CA ASP A 367 -1.97 15.78 21.36
C ASP A 367 -1.62 16.83 20.27
N SER A 368 -0.46 16.67 19.62
CA SER A 368 0.04 17.62 18.62
C SER A 368 1.03 16.94 17.67
N PRO A 369 1.34 17.56 16.50
CA PRO A 369 2.43 17.07 15.65
C PRO A 369 3.80 17.02 16.35
N TYR A 370 4.05 17.90 17.33
CA TYR A 370 5.29 17.91 18.10
C TYR A 370 5.38 16.75 19.09
N ASP A 371 4.24 16.36 19.66
CA ASP A 371 4.13 15.20 20.54
C ASP A 371 4.35 13.90 19.75
N ALA A 372 3.73 13.76 18.57
CA ALA A 372 3.98 12.65 17.65
C ALA A 372 5.47 12.55 17.25
N PHE A 373 6.08 13.68 16.89
CA PHE A 373 7.51 13.72 16.56
C PHE A 373 8.38 13.30 17.75
N THR A 374 8.12 13.84 18.96
CA THR A 374 8.90 13.52 20.16
C THR A 374 8.81 12.02 20.50
N ASN A 375 7.60 11.46 20.47
CA ASN A 375 7.38 10.04 20.73
C ASN A 375 8.13 9.16 19.71
N TYR A 376 7.98 9.47 18.42
CA TYR A 376 8.61 8.71 17.34
C TYR A 376 10.14 8.78 17.41
N MET A 377 10.71 9.96 17.70
CA MET A 377 12.16 10.12 17.80
C MET A 377 12.76 9.38 19.00
N ASN A 378 12.04 9.27 20.12
CA ASN A 378 12.50 8.45 21.25
C ASN A 378 12.55 6.96 20.87
N ILE A 379 11.49 6.45 20.24
CA ILE A 379 11.45 5.06 19.74
C ILE A 379 12.56 4.83 18.73
N LEU A 380 12.73 5.75 17.79
CA LEU A 380 13.74 5.65 16.75
C LEU A 380 15.16 5.69 17.34
N GLY A 381 15.38 6.48 18.40
CA GLY A 381 16.65 6.50 19.14
C GLY A 381 17.00 5.15 19.75
N ASP A 382 16.03 4.48 20.40
CA ASP A 382 16.22 3.12 20.93
C ASP A 382 16.44 2.10 19.80
N PHE A 383 15.61 2.13 18.76
CA PHE A 383 15.72 1.23 17.61
C PHE A 383 17.09 1.33 16.93
N ILE A 384 17.56 2.55 16.64
CA ILE A 384 18.88 2.79 16.03
C ILE A 384 20.00 2.28 16.95
N SER A 385 19.88 2.48 18.27
CA SER A 385 20.87 1.95 19.21
C SER A 385 20.94 0.43 19.17
N ARG A 386 19.80 -0.25 19.05
CA ARG A 386 19.74 -1.71 18.88
C ARG A 386 20.33 -2.17 17.55
N VAL A 387 20.03 -1.49 16.44
CA VAL A 387 20.63 -1.80 15.12
C VAL A 387 22.14 -1.63 15.16
N ASN A 388 22.63 -0.53 15.75
CA ASN A 388 24.06 -0.26 15.90
C ASN A 388 24.76 -1.20 16.89
N ALA A 389 24.04 -1.88 17.77
CA ALA A 389 24.62 -2.90 18.64
C ALA A 389 24.86 -4.24 17.92
N LEU A 390 24.25 -4.46 16.74
CA LEU A 390 24.44 -5.69 15.96
C LEU A 390 25.81 -5.76 15.28
N TYR A 391 26.36 -4.61 14.89
CA TYR A 391 27.62 -4.50 14.17
C TYR A 391 28.45 -3.34 14.72
N PRO A 392 29.79 -3.46 14.83
CA PRO A 392 30.62 -2.37 15.33
C PRO A 392 30.40 -1.09 14.52
N ILE A 393 30.19 0.04 15.22
CA ILE A 393 29.86 1.32 14.58
C ILE A 393 30.97 1.79 13.64
N ASP A 394 32.22 1.45 13.96
CA ASP A 394 33.42 1.86 13.24
C ASP A 394 33.65 1.12 11.92
N VAL A 395 32.87 0.06 11.66
CA VAL A 395 32.92 -0.68 10.40
C VAL A 395 31.96 0.00 9.43
N ASP A 396 32.51 0.49 8.32
CA ASP A 396 31.74 1.08 7.24
C ASP A 396 30.84 0.03 6.57
N ASN A 397 29.73 0.46 5.97
CA ASN A 397 28.73 -0.43 5.39
C ASN A 397 29.32 -1.26 4.23
N GLU A 398 30.25 -0.72 3.45
CA GLU A 398 30.95 -1.48 2.40
C GLU A 398 31.80 -2.63 2.97
N GLU A 399 32.57 -2.35 4.02
CA GLU A 399 33.37 -3.35 4.71
C GLU A 399 32.48 -4.41 5.37
N LEU A 400 31.41 -3.96 6.04
CA LEU A 400 30.44 -4.84 6.66
C LEU A 400 29.75 -5.75 5.64
N ASN A 401 29.33 -5.20 4.49
CA ASN A 401 28.69 -5.97 3.43
C ASN A 401 29.65 -6.99 2.81
N SER A 402 30.92 -6.62 2.60
CA SER A 402 31.96 -7.55 2.13
C SER A 402 32.18 -8.71 3.11
N LEU A 403 32.26 -8.40 4.40
CA LEU A 403 32.40 -9.40 5.46
C LEU A 403 31.18 -10.33 5.52
N LEU A 404 29.96 -9.77 5.51
CA LEU A 404 28.73 -10.55 5.56
C LEU A 404 28.53 -11.40 4.31
N THR A 405 28.87 -10.88 3.14
CA THR A 405 28.87 -11.63 1.88
C THR A 405 29.85 -12.81 1.95
N THR A 406 31.05 -12.58 2.51
CA THR A 406 32.04 -13.64 2.72
C THR A 406 31.52 -14.71 3.67
N ILE A 407 30.95 -14.31 4.80
CA ILE A 407 30.34 -15.22 5.80
C ILE A 407 29.20 -16.04 5.16
N LYS A 408 28.33 -15.40 4.37
CA LYS A 408 27.22 -16.06 3.68
C LYS A 408 27.72 -17.10 2.67
N ASN A 409 28.72 -16.74 1.86
CA ASN A 409 29.33 -17.66 0.89
C ASN A 409 29.97 -18.86 1.59
N GLN A 410 30.69 -18.64 2.69
CA GLN A 410 31.24 -19.70 3.51
C GLN A 410 30.16 -20.60 4.11
N GLY A 411 29.03 -20.03 4.57
CA GLY A 411 27.89 -20.79 5.06
C GLY A 411 27.28 -21.71 4.00
N ILE A 412 27.10 -21.23 2.78
CA ILE A 412 26.61 -22.01 1.63
C ILE A 412 27.59 -23.14 1.30
N GLU A 413 28.89 -22.86 1.30
CA GLU A 413 29.94 -23.86 1.06
C GLU A 413 29.91 -24.96 2.13
N ILE A 414 29.83 -24.59 3.41
CA ILE A 414 29.73 -25.53 4.53
C ILE A 414 28.49 -26.42 4.38
N GLU A 415 27.31 -25.85 4.05
CA GLU A 415 26.09 -26.64 3.87
C GLU A 415 26.22 -27.65 2.70
N THR A 416 26.88 -27.23 1.62
CA THR A 416 27.14 -28.07 0.45
C THR A 416 28.07 -29.22 0.80
N LEU A 417 29.18 -28.93 1.50
CA LEU A 417 30.13 -29.93 1.98
C LEU A 417 29.47 -30.90 2.98
N GLN A 418 28.61 -30.41 3.86
CA GLN A 418 27.89 -31.25 4.83
C GLN A 418 26.96 -32.25 4.11
N LYS A 419 26.22 -31.80 3.08
CA LYS A 419 25.39 -32.68 2.24
C LYS A 419 26.23 -33.74 1.53
N GLU A 420 27.42 -33.39 1.07
CA GLU A 420 28.34 -34.33 0.42
C GLU A 420 28.90 -35.36 1.42
N VAL A 421 29.33 -34.91 2.60
CA VAL A 421 29.78 -35.79 3.70
C VAL A 421 28.69 -36.79 4.08
N ASP A 422 27.44 -36.35 4.22
CA ASP A 422 26.32 -37.24 4.55
C ASP A 422 26.03 -38.26 3.44
N LYS A 423 26.17 -37.85 2.17
CA LYS A 423 26.07 -38.76 1.02
C LYS A 423 27.19 -39.80 1.02
N LEU A 424 28.42 -39.41 1.34
CA LEU A 424 29.57 -40.31 1.44
C LEU A 424 29.44 -41.27 2.63
N LYS A 425 29.00 -40.80 3.80
CA LYS A 425 28.70 -41.63 4.97
C LYS A 425 27.64 -42.69 4.67
N LYS A 426 26.54 -42.31 3.98
CA LYS A 426 25.51 -43.25 3.52
C LYS A 426 26.06 -44.29 2.54
N LYS A 427 26.94 -43.90 1.61
CA LYS A 427 27.63 -44.84 0.70
C LYS A 427 28.58 -45.78 1.42
N ALA A 428 29.33 -45.31 2.42
CA ALA A 428 30.24 -46.12 3.21
C ALA A 428 29.50 -47.12 4.10
N ALA A 429 28.37 -46.74 4.70
CA ALA A 429 27.51 -47.63 5.47
C ALA A 429 26.93 -48.76 4.59
N LYS A 430 26.51 -48.44 3.36
CA LYS A 430 26.03 -49.44 2.38
C LYS A 430 27.10 -50.40 1.86
N LYS A 431 28.39 -50.10 2.02
CA LYS A 431 29.50 -51.00 1.66
C LYS A 431 29.95 -51.91 2.82
N LYS A 432 29.43 -51.68 4.03
CA LYS A 432 29.75 -52.46 5.24
C LYS A 432 28.62 -53.43 5.65
N GLN A 433 27.47 -53.39 4.97
CA GLN A 433 26.50 -54.49 4.88
C GLN A 433 26.84 -55.32 3.65
#